data_AF-A0A1H8X3N0-F1
#
_entry.id   AF-A0A1H8X3N0-F1
#
_cell.length_a   1.000
_cell.length_b   1.000
_cell.length_c   1.000
_cell.angle_alpha   90.00
_cell.angle_beta   90.00
_cell.angle_gamma   90.00
#
_symmetry.space_group_name_H-M   'P 1'
#
loop_
_entity.id
_entity.type
_entity.pdbx_description
1 polymer ?
#
loop_
_entity_poly.entity_id
_entity_poly.type
_entity_poly.pdbx_seq_one_letter_code
_entity_poly.pdbx_strand_id
1 'polypeptide(L)'
;MRYATEVITWDDNSFHPLDNALADEDSAHLEETYYISPLQDGTYAHLSRFRGDMAVARDILSDTDAVLDLEGPTEQDGLAYLHT
;
A
#
# COMPACT_ATOMS: atom_id res chain seq x y z
N MET A 1 -30.76 -0.20 -6.25
CA MET A 1 -29.29 -0.25 -6.38
C MET A 1 -28.86 -1.70 -6.36
N ARG A 2 -27.92 -2.09 -7.22
CA ARG A 2 -27.24 -3.39 -7.13
C ARG A 2 -25.83 -3.08 -6.63
N TYR A 3 -25.41 -3.70 -5.54
CA TYR A 3 -24.04 -3.62 -5.05
C TYR A 3 -23.43 -5.03 -5.10
N ALA A 4 -22.12 -5.08 -5.33
CA ALA A 4 -21.32 -6.27 -5.12
C ALA A 4 -20.45 -6.00 -3.90
N THR A 5 -20.33 -7.00 -3.02
CA THR A 5 -19.40 -6.97 -1.90
C THR A 5 -18.24 -7.88 -2.24
N GLU A 6 -17.04 -7.32 -2.30
CA GLU A 6 -15.81 -8.08 -2.41
C GLU A 6 -15.21 -8.23 -1.02
N VAL A 7 -14.77 -9.43 -0.69
CA VAL A 7 -14.07 -9.72 0.57
C VAL A 7 -12.63 -10.02 0.20
N ILE A 8 -11.74 -9.17 0.68
CA ILE A 8 -10.31 -9.31 0.48
C ILE A 8 -9.75 -10.04 1.69
N THR A 9 -9.07 -11.15 1.45
CA THR A 9 -8.43 -11.97 2.49
C THR A 9 -7.00 -12.24 2.09
N TRP A 10 -6.08 -12.01 3.02
CA TRP A 10 -4.67 -12.40 2.91
C TRP A 10 -4.49 -13.79 3.51
N ASP A 11 -3.73 -14.66 2.85
CA ASP A 11 -3.54 -16.03 3.32
C ASP A 11 -2.68 -16.08 4.60
N ASP A 12 -3.06 -16.95 5.53
CA ASP A 12 -2.24 -17.48 6.63
C ASP A 12 -1.56 -16.45 7.56
N ASN A 13 -2.37 -15.71 8.34
CA ASN A 13 -1.91 -14.83 9.42
C ASN A 13 -0.89 -13.76 9.00
N SER A 14 -0.71 -13.57 7.69
CA SER A 14 0.20 -12.60 7.12
C SER A 14 -0.48 -11.23 7.11
N PHE A 15 0.27 -10.21 7.52
CA PHE A 15 -0.18 -8.84 7.32
C PHE A 15 -0.30 -8.54 5.83
N HIS A 16 -1.00 -7.46 5.48
CA HIS A 16 -1.03 -6.98 4.10
C HIS A 16 0.42 -6.93 3.56
N PRO A 17 0.72 -7.32 2.31
CA PRO A 17 2.10 -7.34 1.79
C PRO A 17 2.88 -6.04 2.05
N LEU A 18 2.18 -4.90 1.97
CA LEU A 18 2.68 -3.57 2.33
C LEU A 18 3.05 -3.40 3.81
N ASP A 19 2.23 -3.92 4.73
CA ASP A 19 2.53 -3.90 6.17
C ASP A 19 3.76 -4.75 6.46
N ASN A 20 3.88 -5.93 5.83
CA ASN A 20 5.07 -6.78 5.98
C ASN A 20 6.33 -6.12 5.42
N ALA A 21 6.23 -5.43 4.27
CA ALA A 21 7.37 -4.75 3.66
C ALA A 21 7.96 -3.66 4.57
N LEU A 22 7.11 -2.99 5.36
CA LEU A 22 7.51 -1.93 6.28
C LEU A 22 7.58 -2.38 7.75
N ALA A 23 7.36 -3.66 8.05
CA ALA A 23 7.22 -4.14 9.42
C ALA A 23 8.48 -3.96 10.26
N ASP A 24 9.65 -4.09 9.63
CA ASP A 24 10.96 -3.94 10.26
C ASP A 24 11.59 -2.54 10.02
N GLU A 25 10.84 -1.60 9.44
CA GLU A 25 11.32 -0.24 9.14
C GLU A 25 10.82 0.80 10.16
N ASP A 26 11.77 1.53 10.75
CA ASP A 26 11.50 2.56 11.77
C ASP A 26 11.41 3.98 11.18
N SER A 27 11.96 4.22 10.00
CA SER A 27 12.07 5.54 9.39
C SER A 27 10.85 5.90 8.55
N ALA A 28 10.05 4.91 8.15
CA ALA A 28 8.85 5.09 7.33
C ALA A 28 7.78 4.04 7.68
N HIS A 29 6.54 4.48 7.82
CA HIS A 29 5.43 3.62 8.23
C HIS A 29 4.19 3.85 7.37
N LEU A 30 3.49 2.77 7.06
CA LEU A 30 2.11 2.81 6.58
C LEU A 30 1.19 3.01 7.80
N GLU A 31 0.49 4.14 7.85
CA GLU A 31 -0.34 4.50 9.00
C GLU A 31 -1.81 4.13 8.80
N GLU A 32 -2.34 4.37 7.61
CA GLU A 32 -3.76 4.23 7.33
C GLU A 32 -4.02 4.02 5.84
N THR A 33 -4.95 3.13 5.51
CA THR A 33 -5.46 2.97 4.14
C THR A 33 -6.87 3.56 4.06
N TYR A 34 -7.04 4.60 3.24
CA TYR A 34 -8.31 5.29 3.05
C TYR A 34 -9.21 4.62 2.03
N TYR A 35 -8.63 4.14 0.93
CA TYR A 35 -9.37 3.53 -0.16
C TYR A 35 -8.61 2.33 -0.69
N ILE A 36 -9.36 1.28 -0.99
CA ILE A 36 -8.93 0.13 -1.78
C ILE A 36 -9.94 0.02 -2.92
N SER A 37 -9.46 0.09 -4.15
CA SER A 37 -10.28 -0.04 -5.36
C SER A 37 -9.79 -1.23 -6.18
N PRO A 38 -10.59 -2.30 -6.34
CA PRO A 38 -10.27 -3.36 -7.30
C PRO A 38 -10.27 -2.79 -8.72
N LEU A 39 -9.31 -3.25 -9.52
CA LEU A 39 -9.16 -2.92 -10.93
C LEU A 39 -9.62 -4.10 -11.80
N GLN A 40 -9.88 -3.84 -13.09
CA GLN A 40 -10.45 -4.85 -14.00
C GLN A 40 -9.51 -6.02 -14.30
N ASP A 41 -8.22 -5.84 -14.08
CA ASP A 41 -7.18 -6.85 -14.26
C ASP A 41 -6.93 -7.71 -13.01
N GLY A 42 -7.71 -7.50 -11.93
CA GLY A 42 -7.59 -8.22 -10.67
C GLY A 42 -6.55 -7.66 -9.71
N THR A 43 -5.95 -6.51 -10.04
CA THR A 43 -5.08 -5.74 -9.15
C THR A 43 -5.89 -4.73 -8.34
N TYR A 44 -5.23 -4.00 -7.44
CA TYR A 44 -5.86 -3.04 -6.54
C TYR A 44 -5.12 -1.71 -6.58
N ALA A 45 -5.89 -0.62 -6.47
CA ALA A 45 -5.37 0.72 -6.25
C ALA A 45 -5.66 1.14 -4.81
N HIS A 46 -4.63 1.49 -4.05
CA HIS A 46 -4.75 1.94 -2.66
C HIS A 46 -4.46 3.44 -2.57
N LEU A 47 -5.24 4.16 -1.77
CA LEU A 47 -4.84 5.47 -1.26
C LEU A 47 -4.51 5.34 0.21
N SER A 48 -3.24 5.51 0.56
CA SER A 48 -2.76 5.30 1.93
C SER A 48 -1.92 6.46 2.43
N ARG A 49 -1.93 6.65 3.76
CA ARG A 49 -1.07 7.59 4.47
C ARG A 49 0.21 6.93 4.91
N PHE A 50 1.32 7.59 4.63
CA PHE A 50 2.63 7.27 5.14
C PHE A 50 3.09 8.35 6.13
N ARG A 51 3.89 7.93 7.11
CA ARG A 51 4.59 8.80 8.06
C ARG A 51 6.07 8.48 8.03
N GLY A 52 6.92 9.50 8.05
CA GLY A 52 8.37 9.39 7.99
C GLY A 52 8.97 9.66 6.61
N ASP A 53 10.14 9.09 6.36
CA ASP A 53 10.91 9.32 5.16
C ASP A 53 10.29 8.59 3.95
N MET A 54 9.63 9.36 3.09
CA MET A 54 8.94 8.80 1.93
C MET A 54 9.91 8.31 0.84
N ALA A 55 11.17 8.76 0.83
CA ALA A 55 12.18 8.20 -0.05
C ALA A 55 12.52 6.76 0.36
N VAL A 56 12.64 6.49 1.67
CA VAL A 56 12.85 5.14 2.22
C VAL A 56 11.64 4.24 1.92
N ALA A 57 10.42 4.72 2.17
CA ALA A 57 9.21 3.99 1.83
C ALA A 57 9.18 3.61 0.34
N ARG A 58 9.54 4.55 -0.54
CA ARG A 58 9.56 4.32 -1.99
C ARG A 58 10.58 3.27 -2.40
N ASP A 59 11.78 3.28 -1.83
CA ASP A 59 12.80 2.27 -2.11
C ASP A 59 12.30 0.87 -1.70
N ILE A 60 11.82 0.71 -0.46
CA ILE A 60 11.31 -0.57 0.07
C ILE A 60 10.14 -1.10 -0.78
N LEU A 61 9.18 -0.22 -1.09
CA LEU A 61 8.00 -0.60 -1.85
C LEU A 61 8.34 -0.90 -3.32
N SER A 62 9.32 -0.21 -3.92
CA SER A 62 9.76 -0.50 -5.29
C SER A 62 10.46 -1.85 -5.41
N ASP A 63 11.05 -2.35 -4.32
CA ASP A 63 11.67 -3.67 -4.23
C ASP A 63 10.67 -4.78 -3.80
N THR A 64 9.41 -4.43 -3.53
CA THR A 64 8.37 -5.38 -3.12
C THR A 64 7.60 -5.89 -4.34
N ASP A 65 7.67 -7.20 -4.63
CA ASP A 65 7.03 -7.83 -5.80
C ASP A 65 5.52 -7.56 -5.93
N ALA A 66 4.83 -7.33 -4.81
CA ALA A 66 3.40 -7.04 -4.77
C ALA A 66 3.06 -5.56 -5.06
N VAL A 67 4.04 -4.70 -5.34
CA VAL A 67 3.84 -3.28 -5.67
C VAL A 67 4.20 -3.08 -7.13
N LEU A 68 3.19 -2.72 -7.92
CA LEU A 68 3.31 -2.51 -9.37
C LEU A 68 3.65 -1.05 -9.70
N ASP A 69 3.14 -0.10 -8.92
CA ASP A 69 3.45 1.33 -9.06
C ASP A 69 3.17 2.11 -7.77
N LEU A 70 3.85 3.25 -7.62
CA LEU A 70 3.73 4.17 -6.47
C LEU A 70 3.82 5.63 -6.92
N GLU A 71 2.77 6.40 -6.65
CA GLU A 71 2.71 7.84 -6.91
C GLU A 71 2.36 8.62 -5.64
N GLY A 72 3.16 9.63 -5.30
CA GLY A 72 2.96 10.40 -4.08
C GLY A 72 4.12 11.35 -3.77
N PRO A 73 4.12 11.98 -2.58
CA PRO A 73 5.22 12.77 -2.07
C PRO A 73 6.56 12.01 -2.14
N THR A 74 7.65 12.74 -2.29
CA THR A 74 8.99 12.13 -2.47
C THR A 74 9.90 12.27 -1.26
N GLU A 75 9.65 13.22 -0.37
CA GLU A 75 10.59 13.56 0.71
C GLU A 75 9.97 13.58 2.11
N GLN A 76 8.65 13.58 2.23
CA GLN A 76 7.93 13.83 3.49
C GLN A 76 6.70 12.94 3.58
N ASP A 77 6.21 12.75 4.79
CA ASP A 77 4.91 12.16 5.11
C ASP A 77 3.81 12.63 4.16
N GLY A 78 2.88 11.74 3.84
CA GLY A 78 1.71 12.12 3.09
C GLY A 78 0.95 10.96 2.48
N LEU A 79 0.14 11.29 1.49
CA LEU A 79 -0.71 10.31 0.82
C LEU A 79 -0.03 9.80 -0.43
N ALA A 80 0.02 8.49 -0.60
CA ALA A 80 0.47 7.88 -1.84
C ALA A 80 -0.60 6.95 -2.40
N TYR A 81 -0.68 6.95 -3.73
CA TYR A 81 -1.38 5.94 -4.50
C TYR A 81 -0.46 4.76 -4.73
N LEU A 82 -0.92 3.57 -4.38
CA LEU A 82 -0.23 2.32 -4.68
C LEU A 82 -1.06 1.52 -5.66
N HIS A 83 -0.40 0.91 -6.64
CA HIS A 83 -0.96 -0.14 -7.48
C HIS A 83 -0.32 -1.46 -7.04
N THR A 84 -1.14 -2.42 -6.64
CA THR A 84 -0.71 -3.73 -6.10
C THR A 84 -1.42 -4.88 -6.77
#